data_AF-A0A2M8X1W1-F1
#
_entry.id   AF-A0A2M8X1W1-F1
#
_cell.length_a   1.000
_cell.length_b   1.000
_cell.length_c   1.000
_cell.angle_alpha   90.00
_cell.angle_beta   90.00
_cell.angle_gamma   90.00
#
_symmetry.space_group_name_H-M   'P 1'
#
loop_
_entity.id
_entity.type
_entity.pdbx_description
1 polymer ?
#
loop_
_entity_poly.entity_id
_entity_poly.type
_entity_poly.pdbx_seq_one_letter_code
_entity_poly.pdbx_strand_id
1 'polypeptide(L)'
;MTTFPYAAAALVAALFSQSATAACYVVYGPDKDIVYRASQPPVDMSRQIHETLPLVAPGSTLVFSPDNFGCEFSINKLPLASASMRGGMRPARADRG
;
A
#
# COMPACT_ATOMS: atom_id res chain seq x y z
N MET A 1 -50.74 -2.17 15.64
CA MET A 1 -49.46 -1.60 16.12
C MET A 1 -48.45 -2.74 16.20
N THR A 2 -47.56 -2.96 15.21
CA THR A 2 -46.33 -3.78 15.32
C THR A 2 -45.58 -3.88 13.97
N THR A 3 -44.78 -2.89 13.62
CA THR A 3 -43.91 -2.92 12.41
C THR A 3 -42.52 -2.33 12.65
N PHE A 4 -42.06 -2.24 13.90
CA PHE A 4 -40.77 -1.65 14.27
C PHE A 4 -39.57 -2.59 14.53
N PRO A 5 -39.66 -3.94 14.62
CA PRO A 5 -38.49 -4.73 15.05
C PRO A 5 -37.39 -4.83 13.98
N TYR A 6 -37.72 -4.75 12.70
CA TYR A 6 -36.75 -4.89 11.61
C TYR A 6 -35.83 -3.67 11.44
N ALA A 7 -36.33 -2.47 11.75
CA ALA A 7 -35.53 -1.24 11.67
C ALA A 7 -34.41 -1.22 12.73
N ALA A 8 -34.69 -1.74 13.94
CA ALA A 8 -33.70 -1.85 15.00
C ALA A 8 -32.59 -2.85 14.66
N ALA A 9 -32.93 -3.98 14.03
CA ALA A 9 -31.96 -4.99 13.62
C ALA A 9 -30.97 -4.49 12.56
N ALA A 10 -31.44 -3.67 11.60
CA ALA A 10 -30.58 -3.11 10.55
C ALA A 10 -29.53 -2.12 11.10
N LEU A 11 -29.89 -1.31 12.10
CA LEU A 11 -28.95 -0.39 12.75
C LEU A 11 -27.85 -1.14 13.51
N VAL A 12 -28.19 -2.24 14.18
CA VAL A 12 -27.22 -3.03 14.96
C VAL A 12 -26.18 -3.70 14.04
N ALA A 13 -26.56 -4.16 12.85
CA ALA A 13 -25.64 -4.78 11.90
C ALA A 13 -24.56 -3.81 11.37
N ALA A 14 -24.86 -2.51 11.28
CA ALA A 14 -23.91 -1.52 10.80
C ALA A 14 -22.75 -1.26 11.78
N LEU A 15 -22.95 -1.45 13.10
CA LEU A 15 -21.92 -1.20 14.12
C LEU A 15 -20.77 -2.23 14.11
N PHE A 16 -20.96 -3.41 13.50
CA PHE A 16 -19.96 -4.48 13.49
C PHE A 16 -19.07 -4.48 12.24
N SER A 17 -19.15 -3.45 11.40
CA SER A 17 -18.28 -3.31 10.24
C SER A 17 -16.88 -2.89 10.69
N GLN A 18 -16.07 -3.85 11.11
CA GLN A 18 -14.66 -3.59 11.46
C GLN A 18 -13.88 -3.30 10.18
N SER A 19 -13.61 -2.02 9.91
CA SER A 19 -12.64 -1.64 8.89
C SER A 19 -11.26 -2.16 9.31
N ALA A 20 -10.65 -3.03 8.49
CA ALA A 20 -9.29 -3.49 8.69
C ALA A 20 -8.32 -2.34 8.39
N THR A 21 -8.06 -1.48 9.37
CA THR A 21 -7.09 -0.39 9.26
C THR A 21 -5.73 -0.91 9.73
N ALA A 22 -4.75 -0.99 8.83
CA ALA A 22 -3.36 -1.07 9.24
C ALA A 22 -2.94 0.30 9.80
N ALA A 23 -2.22 0.31 10.91
CA ALA A 23 -1.71 1.54 11.51
C ALA A 23 -0.52 2.08 10.71
N CYS A 24 0.25 1.19 10.05
CA CYS A 24 1.37 1.56 9.20
C CYS A 24 1.48 0.68 7.95
N TYR A 25 1.62 1.32 6.79
CA TYR A 25 1.90 0.67 5.51
C TYR A 25 3.38 0.79 5.19
N VAL A 26 4.07 -0.33 5.04
CA VAL A 26 5.50 -0.36 4.70
C VAL A 26 5.68 -1.08 3.37
N VAL A 27 6.41 -0.48 2.43
CA VAL A 27 6.79 -1.13 1.17
C VAL A 27 8.29 -1.35 1.19
N TYR A 28 8.67 -2.61 1.06
CA TYR A 28 10.05 -3.04 0.87
C TYR A 28 10.34 -3.18 -0.61
N GLY A 29 11.41 -2.53 -1.08
CA GLY A 29 11.93 -2.73 -2.43
C GLY A 29 12.48 -4.15 -2.63
N PRO A 30 12.89 -4.48 -3.87
CA PRO A 30 13.48 -5.80 -4.17
C PRO A 30 14.74 -6.09 -3.35
N ASP A 31 15.52 -5.05 -3.01
CA ASP A 31 16.72 -5.14 -2.18
C ASP A 31 16.42 -5.20 -0.66
N LYS A 32 15.15 -5.33 -0.27
CA LYS A 32 14.65 -5.28 1.12
C LYS A 32 14.81 -3.94 1.85
N ASP A 33 15.16 -2.88 1.14
CA ASP A 33 15.14 -1.53 1.69
C ASP A 33 13.72 -0.96 1.78
N ILE A 34 13.47 -0.09 2.76
CA ILE A 34 12.18 0.60 2.91
C ILE A 34 12.08 1.71 1.88
N VAL A 35 11.26 1.50 0.85
CA VAL A 35 10.97 2.48 -0.19
C VAL A 35 9.73 3.30 0.11
N TYR A 36 8.84 2.81 0.95
CA TYR A 36 7.69 3.56 1.44
C TYR A 36 7.33 3.20 2.88
N ARG A 37 6.93 4.19 3.66
CA ARG A 37 6.35 4.03 5.00
C ARG A 37 5.41 5.20 5.27
N ALA A 38 4.13 4.94 5.51
CA ALA A 38 3.18 5.97 5.95
C ALA A 38 1.90 5.34 6.55
N SER A 39 1.11 6.13 7.26
CA SER A 39 -0.22 5.76 7.75
C SER A 39 -1.27 5.67 6.64
N GLN A 40 -1.01 6.26 5.47
CA GLN A 40 -1.88 6.16 4.30
C GLN A 40 -1.32 5.15 3.28
N PRO A 41 -2.21 4.33 2.67
CA PRO A 41 -1.80 3.35 1.70
C PRO A 41 -1.28 4.03 0.42
N PRO A 42 -0.19 3.52 -0.19
CA PRO A 42 0.35 4.07 -1.43
C PRO A 42 -0.42 3.61 -2.68
N VAL A 43 -1.35 2.66 -2.53
CA VAL A 43 -2.12 2.03 -3.60
C VAL A 43 -3.61 2.11 -3.32
N ASP A 44 -4.42 1.98 -4.38
CA ASP A 44 -5.87 1.85 -4.25
C ASP A 44 -6.24 0.51 -3.59
N MET A 45 -6.85 0.60 -2.41
CA MET A 45 -7.28 -0.55 -1.60
C MET A 45 -8.65 -1.09 -2.02
N SER A 46 -9.32 -0.49 -3.01
CA SER A 46 -10.56 -1.00 -3.59
C SER A 46 -10.32 -2.19 -4.52
N ARG A 47 -9.06 -2.46 -4.87
CA ARG A 47 -8.61 -3.52 -5.77
C ARG A 47 -7.66 -4.48 -5.06
N GLN A 48 -7.35 -5.61 -5.70
CA GLN A 48 -6.40 -6.56 -5.13
C GLN A 48 -4.98 -5.98 -5.18
N ILE A 49 -4.23 -6.11 -4.07
CA ILE A 49 -2.92 -5.47 -3.91
C ILE A 49 -1.92 -5.91 -4.98
N HIS A 50 -1.96 -7.16 -5.41
CA HIS A 50 -1.07 -7.67 -6.44
C HIS A 50 -1.35 -7.08 -7.84
N GLU A 51 -2.51 -6.45 -8.04
CA GLU A 51 -2.82 -5.73 -9.28
C GLU A 51 -2.31 -4.28 -9.25
N THR A 52 -2.34 -3.64 -8.08
CA THR A 52 -2.05 -2.20 -7.94
C THR A 52 -0.62 -1.90 -7.49
N LEU A 53 -0.05 -2.72 -6.61
CA LEU A 53 1.32 -2.55 -6.09
C LEU A 53 2.40 -2.59 -7.19
N PRO A 54 2.36 -3.50 -8.18
CA PRO A 54 3.39 -3.53 -9.22
C PRO A 54 3.42 -2.27 -10.10
N LEU A 55 2.31 -1.51 -10.17
CA LEU A 55 2.22 -0.29 -10.95
C LEU A 55 3.01 0.87 -10.31
N VAL A 56 3.07 0.90 -8.97
CA VAL A 56 3.77 1.95 -8.21
C VAL A 56 5.16 1.53 -7.75
N ALA A 57 5.36 0.24 -7.48
CA ALA A 57 6.60 -0.33 -6.98
C ALA A 57 6.74 -1.79 -7.46
N PRO A 58 7.26 -2.02 -8.68
CA PRO A 58 7.45 -3.37 -9.22
C PRO A 58 8.46 -4.16 -8.39
N GLY A 59 8.20 -5.46 -8.20
CA GLY A 59 9.07 -6.35 -7.41
C GLY A 59 9.15 -6.03 -5.91
N SER A 60 8.28 -5.15 -5.41
CA SER A 60 8.23 -4.76 -4.00
C SER A 60 7.26 -5.62 -3.20
N THR A 61 7.43 -5.60 -1.87
CA THR A 61 6.52 -6.26 -0.92
C THR A 61 5.88 -5.21 -0.03
N LEU A 62 4.55 -5.14 -0.02
CA LEU A 62 3.80 -4.30 0.91
C LEU A 62 3.45 -5.11 2.17
N VAL A 63 3.71 -4.52 3.34
CA VAL A 63 3.44 -5.07 4.67
C VAL A 63 2.48 -4.14 5.41
N PHE A 64 1.46 -4.75 6.01
CA PHE A 64 0.47 -4.09 6.85
C PHE A 64 0.87 -4.29 8.32
N SER A 65 1.31 -3.22 9.00
CA SER A 65 1.61 -3.29 10.43
C SER A 65 0.41 -2.78 11.24
N PRO A 66 -0.03 -3.50 12.29
CA PRO A 66 -1.05 -3.03 13.22
C PRO A 66 -0.51 -1.98 14.21
N ASP A 67 0.81 -1.85 14.31
CA ASP A 67 1.51 -0.89 15.15
C ASP A 67 1.97 0.35 14.36
N ASN A 68 2.23 1.44 15.07
CA ASN A 68 2.69 2.71 14.51
C ASN A 68 4.22 2.84 14.48
N PHE A 69 5.01 1.76 14.65
CA PHE A 69 6.46 1.91 14.78
C PHE A 69 7.08 2.54 13.54
N GLY A 70 7.67 3.71 13.76
CA GLY A 70 8.36 4.47 12.73
C GLY A 70 7.45 5.08 11.66
N CYS A 71 6.13 4.98 11.77
CA CYS A 71 5.17 5.63 10.87
C CYS A 71 5.01 7.13 11.13
N GLU A 72 5.52 7.62 12.27
CA GLU A 72 5.63 9.04 12.58
C GLU A 72 6.53 9.76 11.56
N PHE A 73 7.54 9.06 11.03
CA PHE A 73 8.39 9.55 9.94
C PHE A 73 7.99 8.91 8.61
N SER A 74 7.22 9.65 7.81
CA SER A 74 6.82 9.18 6.48
C SER A 74 8.01 9.07 5.54
N ILE A 75 8.22 7.90 4.93
CA ILE A 75 9.21 7.68 3.88
C ILE A 75 8.45 7.50 2.57
N ASN A 76 8.77 8.30 1.54
CA ASN A 76 8.21 8.11 0.21
C ASN A 76 9.31 8.22 -0.86
N LYS A 77 9.81 7.06 -1.29
CA LYS A 77 10.77 6.91 -2.39
C LYS A 77 10.16 6.18 -3.58
N LEU A 78 8.84 6.03 -3.64
CA LEU A 78 8.12 5.34 -4.73
C LEU A 78 8.45 5.89 -6.13
N PRO A 79 8.51 7.22 -6.36
CA PRO A 79 8.84 7.77 -7.68
C PRO A 79 10.27 7.44 -8.13
N LEU A 80 11.20 7.33 -7.17
CA LEU A 80 12.61 7.02 -7.43
C LEU A 80 12.81 5.52 -7.67
N ALA A 81 12.12 4.67 -6.89
CA ALA A 81 12.17 3.22 -7.04
C ALA A 81 11.57 2.76 -8.38
N SER A 82 10.43 3.31 -8.76
CA SER A 82 9.79 3.03 -10.06
C SER A 82 10.63 3.52 -11.26
N ALA A 83 11.31 4.66 -11.13
CA ALA A 83 12.22 5.17 -12.16
C ALA A 83 13.52 4.33 -12.26
N SER A 84 14.08 3.89 -11.15
CA SER A 84 15.32 3.09 -11.11
C SER A 84 15.16 1.74 -11.83
N MET A 85 14.04 1.03 -11.62
CA MET A 85 13.79 -0.23 -12.33
C MET A 85 13.57 -0.06 -13.84
N ARG A 86 13.06 1.09 -14.29
CA ARG A 86 12.99 1.42 -15.72
C ARG A 86 14.35 1.81 -16.32
N GLY A 87 15.27 2.32 -15.50
CA GLY A 87 16.61 2.73 -15.90
C GLY A 87 17.63 1.60 -16.08
N GLY A 88 17.34 0.40 -15.55
CA GLY A 88 18.22 -0.78 -15.63
C GLY A 88 18.40 -1.37 -17.04
N MET A 89 17.63 -0.91 -18.02
CA MET A 89 17.73 -1.32 -19.42
C MET A 89 18.40 -0.22 -20.28
N ARG A 90 19.46 0.41 -19.79
CA ARG A 90 20.29 1.29 -20.63
C ARG A 90 21.34 0.43 -21.33
N PRO A 91 21.28 0.27 -22.68
CA PRO A 91 22.33 -0.44 -23.39
C PRO A 91 23.66 0.27 -23.13
N ALA A 92 24.71 -0.51 -22.89
CA ALA A 92 26.06 0.01 -22.75
C ALA A 92 26.37 0.89 -23.96
N ARG A 93 26.70 2.17 -23.70
CA ARG A 93 27.09 3.11 -24.75
C ARG A 93 28.33 2.51 -25.42
N ALA A 94 28.20 2.10 -26.68
CA ALA A 94 29.32 1.62 -27.47
C ALA A 94 30.38 2.73 -27.53
N ASP A 95 31.53 2.44 -26.95
CA ASP A 95 32.72 3.27 -27.03
C ASP A 95 33.17 3.26 -28.50
N ARG A 96 33.18 4.43 -29.15
CA ARG A 96 33.70 4.60 -30.50
C ARG A 96 35.07 5.26 -30.32
N GLY A 97 36.11 4.45 -30.56
CA GLY A 97 37.51 4.81 -30.40
C GLY A 97 38.04 5.86 -31.36
#